data_AF-R7U3Z1-F1
#
_entry.id   AF-R7U3Z1-F1
#
_cell.length_a   1.000
_cell.length_b   1.000
_cell.length_c   1.000
_cell.angle_alpha   90.00
_cell.angle_beta   90.00
_cell.angle_gamma   90.00
#
_symmetry.space_group_name_H-M   'P 1'
#
loop_
_entity.id
_entity.type
_entity.pdbx_description
1 polymer ?
#
loop_
_entity_poly.entity_id
_entity_poly.type
_entity_poly.pdbx_seq_one_letter_code
_entity_poly.pdbx_strand_id
1 'polypeptide(L)'
;MRYVLPRKPITFAASEITGIRMERRDGAEVLMAHGQEVHAVPIRSLMEEFFRWVDGLKPAVMLAHNGRTFDFRILINALQSIDQLDEFCEHVTTFADTLPLFKKKVPGRRSYKLPILVEDILGSDYAAHDAMEDIVALSQLMTTLGITPNDIQGQSFTPHDVVQRMNYLSVRNQNLPSLSPLIEEGVCSMSLAEKLAGSGLQMQDLLGIYRQQGIEGLMATITAENARGTARVAGSPRVLHKFVSLLSAYFDKKFLKTHNLIV
;
A
#
# COMPACT_ATOMS: atom_id res chain seq x y z
N MET A 1 -23.91 4.05 11.01
CA MET A 1 -23.21 3.31 9.94
C MET A 1 -23.76 3.76 8.59
N ARG A 2 -22.92 3.85 7.55
CA ARG A 2 -23.31 4.25 6.19
C ARG A 2 -22.84 3.16 5.22
N TYR A 3 -23.67 2.83 4.24
CA TYR A 3 -23.34 1.89 3.17
C TYR A 3 -23.15 2.62 1.85
N VAL A 4 -22.22 2.12 1.02
CA VAL A 4 -21.88 2.70 -0.27
C VAL A 4 -22.24 1.73 -1.38
N LEU A 5 -22.89 2.25 -2.42
CA LEU A 5 -23.15 1.47 -3.64
C LEU A 5 -21.83 1.15 -4.34
N PRO A 6 -21.51 -0.14 -4.53
CA PRO A 6 -20.27 -0.51 -5.18
C PRO A 6 -20.37 -0.27 -6.70
N ARG A 7 -19.31 0.27 -7.32
CA ARG A 7 -19.24 0.47 -8.78
C ARG A 7 -18.88 -0.81 -9.54
N LYS A 8 -18.41 -1.83 -8.84
CA LYS A 8 -18.06 -3.15 -9.37
C LYS A 8 -18.79 -4.21 -8.56
N PRO A 9 -19.13 -5.36 -9.16
CA PRO A 9 -19.74 -6.45 -8.42
C PRO A 9 -18.92 -6.85 -7.19
N ILE A 10 -19.61 -7.08 -6.08
CA ILE A 10 -18.98 -7.66 -4.88
C ILE A 10 -18.67 -9.12 -5.20
N THR A 11 -17.41 -9.50 -5.05
CA THR A 11 -16.99 -10.88 -5.31
C THR A 11 -17.58 -11.83 -4.29
N PHE A 12 -17.87 -13.07 -4.68
CA PHE A 12 -18.38 -14.11 -3.78
C PHE A 12 -17.58 -14.21 -2.48
N ALA A 13 -16.25 -14.27 -2.56
CA ALA A 13 -15.39 -14.35 -1.38
C ALA A 13 -15.52 -13.13 -0.43
N ALA A 14 -15.73 -11.93 -0.95
CA ALA A 14 -15.97 -10.74 -0.12
C ALA A 14 -17.37 -10.79 0.52
N SER A 15 -18.38 -11.28 -0.20
CA SER A 15 -19.73 -11.47 0.34
C SER A 15 -19.79 -12.52 1.44
N GLU A 16 -19.07 -13.63 1.30
CA GLU A 16 -18.95 -14.66 2.34
C GLU A 16 -18.36 -14.11 3.64
N ILE A 17 -17.35 -13.24 3.53
CA ILE A 17 -16.64 -12.69 4.68
C ILE A 17 -17.43 -11.57 5.36
N THR A 18 -17.99 -10.64 4.58
CA THR A 18 -18.64 -9.42 5.10
C THR A 18 -20.14 -9.55 5.26
N GLY A 19 -20.76 -10.58 4.69
CA GLY A 19 -22.21 -10.69 4.58
C GLY A 19 -22.86 -9.66 3.63
N ILE A 20 -22.06 -8.84 2.92
CA ILE A 20 -22.54 -7.80 2.01
C ILE A 20 -22.64 -8.34 0.58
N ARG A 21 -23.80 -8.18 -0.07
CA ARG A 21 -24.00 -8.58 -1.47
C ARG A 21 -25.04 -7.72 -2.18
N MET A 22 -24.95 -7.65 -3.50
CA MET A 22 -26.01 -7.11 -4.33
C MET A 22 -27.05 -8.21 -4.59
N GLU A 23 -28.33 -7.92 -4.43
CA GLU A 23 -29.45 -8.78 -4.84
C GLU A 23 -30.34 -8.04 -5.82
N ARG A 24 -31.01 -8.77 -6.72
CA ARG A 24 -32.06 -8.21 -7.57
C ARG A 24 -33.43 -8.53 -6.97
N ARG A 25 -34.20 -7.49 -6.63
CA ARG A 25 -35.56 -7.60 -6.11
C ARG A 25 -36.49 -6.70 -6.91
N ASP A 26 -37.61 -7.25 -7.37
CA ASP A 26 -38.63 -6.53 -8.15
C ASP A 26 -38.06 -5.71 -9.32
N GLY A 27 -37.03 -6.24 -9.97
CA GLY A 27 -36.36 -5.62 -11.12
C GLY A 27 -35.24 -4.63 -10.78
N ALA A 28 -35.12 -4.19 -9.53
CA ALA A 28 -34.09 -3.27 -9.03
C ALA A 28 -32.94 -3.99 -8.31
N GLU A 29 -31.75 -3.39 -8.33
CA GLU A 29 -30.62 -3.85 -7.52
C GLU A 29 -30.68 -3.22 -6.11
N VAL A 30 -30.58 -4.06 -5.08
CA VAL A 30 -30.54 -3.65 -3.68
C VAL A 30 -29.28 -4.17 -3.01
N LEU A 31 -28.74 -3.39 -2.07
CA LEU A 31 -27.62 -3.83 -1.25
C LEU A 31 -28.14 -4.54 -0.01
N MET A 32 -27.65 -5.74 0.22
CA MET A 32 -27.95 -6.54 1.40
C MET A 32 -26.73 -6.59 2.32
N ALA A 33 -26.92 -6.48 3.63
CA ALA A 33 -25.91 -6.75 4.65
C ALA A 33 -26.47 -7.76 5.66
N HIS A 34 -25.79 -8.90 5.81
CA HIS A 34 -26.22 -10.01 6.68
C HIS A 34 -27.68 -10.44 6.47
N GLY A 35 -28.13 -10.43 5.21
CA GLY A 35 -29.49 -10.82 4.82
C GLY A 35 -30.56 -9.73 5.01
N GLN A 36 -30.20 -8.57 5.53
CA GLN A 36 -31.09 -7.41 5.64
C GLN A 36 -30.83 -6.42 4.52
N GLU A 37 -31.88 -5.85 3.94
CA GLU A 37 -31.74 -4.77 2.96
C GLU A 37 -31.24 -3.51 3.67
N VAL A 38 -30.22 -2.88 3.11
CA VAL A 38 -29.61 -1.67 3.68
C VAL A 38 -29.65 -0.52 2.69
N HIS A 39 -29.92 0.68 3.21
CA HIS A 39 -29.86 1.89 2.41
C HIS A 39 -28.40 2.24 2.10
N ALA A 40 -28.05 2.18 0.81
CA ALA A 40 -26.73 2.52 0.30
C ALA A 40 -26.79 3.74 -0.61
N VAL A 41 -25.79 4.62 -0.49
CA VAL A 41 -25.71 5.86 -1.28
C VAL A 41 -24.54 5.82 -2.26
N PRO A 42 -24.56 6.63 -3.32
CA PRO A 42 -23.38 6.87 -4.14
C PRO A 42 -22.23 7.43 -3.28
N ILE A 43 -21.00 7.00 -3.57
CA ILE A 43 -19.82 7.43 -2.81
C ILE A 43 -19.65 8.96 -2.77
N ARG A 44 -19.98 9.67 -3.86
CA ARG A 44 -19.91 11.15 -3.91
C ARG A 44 -20.77 11.79 -2.82
N SER A 45 -22.02 11.37 -2.72
CA SER A 45 -22.95 11.86 -1.69
C SER A 45 -22.48 11.52 -0.28
N LEU A 46 -21.91 10.32 -0.08
CA LEU A 46 -21.29 9.96 1.21
C LEU A 46 -20.13 10.90 1.55
N MET A 47 -19.28 11.24 0.58
CA MET A 47 -18.11 12.07 0.84
C MET A 47 -18.49 13.50 1.25
N GLU A 48 -19.53 14.08 0.64
CA GLU A 48 -20.07 15.39 1.02
C GLU A 48 -20.61 15.40 2.47
N GLU A 49 -21.23 14.31 2.92
CA GLU A 49 -21.60 14.15 4.33
C GLU A 49 -20.37 13.98 5.23
N PHE A 50 -19.40 13.18 4.79
CA PHE A 50 -18.18 12.91 5.54
C PHE A 50 -17.33 14.17 5.75
N PHE A 51 -17.18 15.03 4.73
CA PHE A 51 -16.44 16.29 4.84
C PHE A 51 -17.03 17.21 5.91
N ARG A 52 -18.35 17.40 5.90
CA ARG A 52 -19.05 18.17 6.94
C ARG A 52 -18.87 17.58 8.33
N TRP A 53 -18.90 16.26 8.44
CA TRP A 53 -18.71 15.57 9.71
C TRP A 53 -17.28 15.71 10.24
N VAL A 54 -16.26 15.49 9.40
CA VAL A 54 -14.86 15.51 9.83
C VAL A 54 -14.36 16.92 10.12
N ASP A 55 -14.90 17.95 9.44
CA ASP A 55 -14.60 19.34 9.76
C ASP A 55 -14.99 19.73 11.19
N GLY A 56 -16.08 19.14 11.71
CA GLY A 56 -16.48 19.31 13.11
C GLY A 56 -15.55 18.65 14.12
N LEU A 57 -14.61 17.81 13.67
CA LEU A 57 -13.67 17.06 14.51
C LEU A 57 -12.23 17.58 14.39
N LYS A 58 -11.97 18.60 13.57
CA LYS A 58 -10.61 19.08 13.30
C LYS A 58 -9.95 19.66 14.57
N PRO A 59 -8.64 19.41 14.78
CA PRO A 59 -7.76 18.57 13.97
C PRO A 59 -8.04 17.07 14.15
N ALA A 60 -8.15 16.33 13.04
CA ALA A 60 -8.49 14.91 13.04
C ALA A 60 -7.39 14.05 12.38
N VAL A 61 -7.20 12.84 12.91
CA VAL A 61 -6.32 11.81 12.33
C VAL A 61 -7.17 10.58 12.00
N MET A 62 -7.13 10.12 10.74
CA MET A 62 -7.79 8.86 10.38
C MET A 62 -6.88 7.67 10.71
N LEU A 63 -7.42 6.73 11.47
CA LEU A 63 -6.72 5.53 11.92
C LEU A 63 -7.34 4.31 11.27
N ALA A 64 -6.50 3.37 10.87
CA ALA A 64 -6.93 2.04 10.45
C ALA A 64 -5.87 1.00 10.82
N HIS A 65 -6.32 -0.22 11.09
CA HIS A 65 -5.43 -1.32 11.42
C HIS A 65 -4.92 -1.99 10.14
N ASN A 66 -3.61 -1.90 9.89
CA ASN A 66 -3.01 -2.27 8.59
C ASN A 66 -3.49 -1.37 7.43
N GLY A 67 -3.97 -0.17 7.75
CA GLY A 67 -4.59 0.75 6.80
C GLY A 67 -3.67 1.17 5.66
N ARG A 68 -2.36 1.26 5.89
CA ARG A 68 -1.40 1.69 4.85
C ARG A 68 -1.33 0.72 3.68
N THR A 69 -1.62 -0.56 3.91
CA THR A 69 -1.59 -1.60 2.87
C THR A 69 -2.97 -1.99 2.36
N PHE A 70 -4.03 -1.58 3.05
CA PHE A 70 -5.41 -1.95 2.73
C PHE A 70 -6.35 -0.73 2.68
N ASP A 71 -6.93 -0.31 3.81
CA ASP A 71 -8.05 0.65 3.87
C ASP A 71 -7.76 1.96 3.14
N PHE A 72 -6.61 2.57 3.41
CA PHE A 72 -6.28 3.87 2.81
C PHE A 72 -6.04 3.75 1.31
N ARG A 73 -5.58 2.61 0.79
CA ARG A 73 -5.46 2.40 -0.66
C ARG A 73 -6.82 2.27 -1.32
N ILE A 74 -7.76 1.60 -0.66
CA ILE A 74 -9.15 1.47 -1.15
C ILE A 74 -9.81 2.85 -1.16
N LEU A 75 -9.70 3.60 -0.06
CA LEU A 75 -10.22 4.95 0.07
C LEU A 75 -9.66 5.89 -1.00
N ILE A 76 -8.34 5.96 -1.16
CA ILE A 76 -7.70 6.82 -2.16
C ILE A 76 -8.11 6.45 -3.58
N ASN A 77 -8.15 5.15 -3.93
CA ASN A 77 -8.66 4.72 -5.24
C ASN A 77 -10.11 5.16 -5.46
N ALA A 78 -10.95 5.05 -4.43
CA ALA A 78 -12.35 5.41 -4.52
C ALA A 78 -12.53 6.92 -4.74
N LEU A 79 -11.78 7.75 -4.00
CA LEU A 79 -11.73 9.21 -4.14
C LEU A 79 -11.21 9.65 -5.51
N GLN A 80 -10.14 9.01 -6.01
CA GLN A 80 -9.62 9.26 -7.37
C GLN A 80 -10.66 8.92 -8.43
N SER A 81 -11.48 7.88 -8.22
CA SER A 81 -12.51 7.48 -9.20
C SER A 81 -13.67 8.48 -9.35
N ILE A 82 -13.77 9.44 -8.44
CA ILE A 82 -14.79 10.49 -8.41
C ILE A 82 -14.20 11.90 -8.40
N ASP A 83 -12.89 12.03 -8.65
CA ASP A 83 -12.16 13.30 -8.69
C ASP A 83 -12.29 14.15 -7.40
N GLN A 84 -12.36 13.50 -6.22
CA GLN A 84 -12.48 14.17 -4.92
C GLN A 84 -11.25 13.99 -4.02
N LEU A 85 -10.12 13.54 -4.56
CA LEU A 85 -8.91 13.35 -3.76
C LEU A 85 -8.37 14.69 -3.23
N ASP A 86 -8.33 15.72 -4.07
CA ASP A 86 -7.78 17.03 -3.69
C ASP A 86 -8.65 17.69 -2.60
N GLU A 87 -9.97 17.73 -2.82
CA GLU A 87 -10.96 18.19 -1.82
C GLU A 87 -10.82 17.39 -0.51
N PHE A 88 -10.73 16.06 -0.58
CA PHE A 88 -10.51 15.23 0.60
C PHE A 88 -9.26 15.64 1.40
N CYS A 89 -8.18 16.02 0.73
CA CYS A 89 -6.94 16.42 1.38
C CYS A 89 -7.05 17.79 2.10
N GLU A 90 -8.04 18.62 1.76
CA GLU A 90 -8.37 19.85 2.51
C GLU A 90 -9.07 19.53 3.84
N HIS A 91 -9.79 18.41 3.89
CA HIS A 91 -10.52 17.96 5.07
C HIS A 91 -9.72 17.04 5.98
N VAL A 92 -8.90 16.15 5.40
CA VAL A 92 -8.09 15.18 6.15
C VAL A 92 -6.64 15.22 5.69
N THR A 93 -5.77 15.68 6.58
CA THR A 93 -4.34 15.84 6.27
C THR A 93 -3.47 14.72 6.84
N THR A 94 -3.99 13.95 7.80
CA THR A 94 -3.19 13.01 8.58
C THR A 94 -3.88 11.65 8.69
N PHE A 95 -3.16 10.61 8.29
CA PHE A 95 -3.48 9.20 8.50
C PHE A 95 -2.49 8.57 9.48
N ALA A 96 -2.88 7.47 10.13
CA ALA A 96 -1.99 6.64 10.93
C ALA A 96 -2.38 5.16 10.85
N ASP A 97 -1.38 4.27 10.95
CA ASP A 97 -1.57 2.81 10.91
C ASP A 97 -1.31 2.22 12.30
N THR A 98 -2.29 1.50 12.85
CA THR A 98 -2.16 0.92 14.19
C THR A 98 -1.37 -0.38 14.23
N LEU A 99 -1.14 -1.04 13.09
CA LEU A 99 -0.35 -2.28 13.04
C LEU A 99 1.09 -2.09 13.55
N PRO A 100 1.90 -1.13 13.06
CA PRO A 100 3.23 -0.88 13.61
C PRO A 100 3.20 -0.39 15.07
N LEU A 101 2.16 0.35 15.48
CA LEU A 101 1.97 0.76 16.87
C LEU A 101 1.82 -0.45 17.79
N PHE A 102 0.95 -1.40 17.42
CA PHE A 102 0.73 -2.60 18.21
C PHE A 102 1.97 -3.49 18.23
N LYS A 103 2.71 -3.60 17.13
CA LYS A 103 4.02 -4.29 17.11
C LYS A 103 5.03 -3.70 18.09
N LYS A 104 4.99 -2.38 18.32
CA LYS A 104 5.87 -1.71 19.28
C LYS A 104 5.42 -1.93 20.72
N LYS A 105 4.11 -1.87 20.98
CA LYS A 105 3.55 -1.99 22.34
C LYS A 105 3.53 -3.43 22.87
N VAL A 106 3.25 -4.39 22.00
CA VAL A 106 3.21 -5.82 22.32
C VAL A 106 4.08 -6.61 21.35
N PRO A 107 5.42 -6.50 21.44
CA PRO A 107 6.34 -7.12 20.48
C PRO A 107 6.32 -8.66 20.57
N GLY A 108 6.80 -9.31 19.50
CA GLY A 108 7.04 -10.76 19.50
C GLY A 108 5.83 -11.66 19.24
N ARG A 109 4.64 -11.11 18.98
CA ARG A 109 3.47 -11.93 18.65
C ARG A 109 3.60 -12.63 17.29
N ARG A 110 3.02 -13.83 17.18
CA ARG A 110 2.95 -14.61 15.93
C ARG A 110 2.05 -13.96 14.88
N SER A 111 0.97 -13.32 15.33
CA SER A 111 -0.01 -12.65 14.49
C SER A 111 -0.38 -11.31 15.11
N TYR A 112 -0.69 -10.35 14.25
CA TYR A 112 -1.24 -9.05 14.61
C TYR A 112 -2.52 -8.80 13.82
N LYS A 113 -3.26 -9.85 13.41
CA LYS A 113 -4.60 -9.65 12.86
C LYS A 113 -5.51 -9.12 13.96
N LEU A 114 -6.39 -8.17 13.64
CA LEU A 114 -7.24 -7.52 14.63
C LEU A 114 -8.04 -8.53 15.48
N PRO A 115 -8.72 -9.57 14.93
CA PRO A 115 -9.43 -10.56 15.73
C PRO A 115 -8.55 -11.32 16.72
N ILE A 116 -7.34 -11.69 16.31
CA ILE A 116 -6.39 -12.39 17.17
C ILE A 116 -5.91 -11.48 18.32
N LEU A 117 -5.69 -10.19 18.05
CA LEU A 117 -5.32 -9.24 19.09
C LEU A 117 -6.44 -9.03 20.11
N VAL A 118 -7.69 -8.97 19.64
CA VAL A 118 -8.88 -8.83 20.50
C VAL A 118 -9.03 -10.05 21.40
N GLU A 119 -8.98 -11.26 20.83
CA GLU A 119 -9.02 -12.51 21.60
C GLU A 119 -7.89 -12.56 22.65
N ASP A 120 -6.66 -12.33 22.22
CA ASP A 120 -5.49 -12.50 23.09
C ASP A 120 -5.35 -11.42 24.18
N ILE A 121 -5.84 -10.20 23.95
CA ILE A 121 -5.61 -9.04 24.84
C ILE A 121 -6.87 -8.66 25.61
N LEU A 122 -8.04 -8.69 24.96
CA LEU A 122 -9.32 -8.34 25.57
C LEU A 122 -10.05 -9.57 26.12
N GLY A 123 -9.65 -10.79 25.72
CA GLY A 123 -10.27 -12.03 26.19
C GLY A 123 -11.68 -12.23 25.65
N SER A 124 -12.01 -11.62 24.51
CA SER A 124 -13.32 -11.68 23.87
C SER A 124 -13.20 -11.97 22.38
N ASP A 125 -14.27 -12.49 21.78
CA ASP A 125 -14.47 -12.47 20.33
C ASP A 125 -15.38 -11.30 19.94
N TYR A 126 -15.54 -11.09 18.63
CA TYR A 126 -16.50 -10.15 18.08
C TYR A 126 -16.83 -10.52 16.63
N ALA A 127 -17.85 -9.88 16.06
CA ALA A 127 -18.21 -10.03 14.65
C ALA A 127 -17.21 -9.30 13.75
N ALA A 128 -16.04 -9.92 13.55
CA ALA A 128 -15.02 -9.43 12.63
C ALA A 128 -15.58 -9.30 11.21
N HIS A 129 -15.04 -8.34 10.46
CA HIS A 129 -15.48 -8.00 9.10
C HIS A 129 -16.79 -7.22 8.99
N ASP A 130 -17.36 -6.80 10.13
CA ASP A 130 -18.26 -5.65 10.20
C ASP A 130 -17.45 -4.38 10.53
N ALA A 131 -17.64 -3.32 9.73
CA ALA A 131 -16.81 -2.12 9.87
C ALA A 131 -17.04 -1.37 11.20
N MET A 132 -18.24 -1.43 11.79
CA MET A 132 -18.51 -0.81 13.08
C MET A 132 -17.87 -1.62 14.20
N GLU A 133 -18.05 -2.93 14.18
CA GLU A 133 -17.50 -3.84 15.18
C GLU A 133 -15.96 -3.83 15.16
N ASP A 134 -15.35 -3.82 13.98
CA ASP A 134 -13.89 -3.67 13.81
C ASP A 134 -13.39 -2.35 14.44
N ILE A 135 -14.12 -1.23 14.29
CA ILE A 135 -13.74 0.07 14.87
C ILE A 135 -13.90 0.07 16.39
N VAL A 136 -14.97 -0.51 16.92
CA VAL A 136 -15.20 -0.63 18.37
C VAL A 136 -14.08 -1.47 19.00
N ALA A 137 -13.77 -2.62 18.41
CA ALA A 137 -12.71 -3.50 18.88
C ALA A 137 -11.33 -2.83 18.79
N LEU A 138 -11.05 -2.11 17.69
CA LEU A 138 -9.81 -1.33 17.55
C LEU A 138 -9.70 -0.25 18.62
N SER A 139 -10.78 0.48 18.91
CA SER A 139 -10.80 1.50 19.97
C SER A 139 -10.52 0.91 21.33
N GLN A 140 -11.14 -0.22 21.68
CA GLN A 140 -10.90 -0.93 22.94
C GLN A 140 -9.43 -1.36 23.06
N LEU A 141 -8.85 -1.94 22.00
CA LEU A 141 -7.43 -2.29 21.98
C LEU A 141 -6.52 -1.08 22.18
N MET A 142 -6.81 0.04 21.52
CA MET A 142 -6.01 1.26 21.68
C MET A 142 -6.04 1.76 23.13
N THR A 143 -7.21 1.73 23.78
CA THR A 143 -7.35 2.08 25.19
C THR A 143 -6.60 1.11 26.09
N THR A 144 -6.81 -0.20 25.93
CA THR A 144 -6.17 -1.24 26.75
C THR A 144 -4.64 -1.24 26.63
N LEU A 145 -4.12 -0.95 25.44
CA LEU A 145 -2.67 -0.87 25.18
C LEU A 145 -2.06 0.50 25.56
N GLY A 146 -2.86 1.45 26.06
CA GLY A 146 -2.39 2.78 26.42
C GLY A 146 -1.72 3.49 25.23
N ILE A 147 -2.36 3.47 24.06
CA ILE A 147 -1.89 4.20 22.89
C ILE A 147 -2.13 5.69 23.12
N THR A 148 -1.05 6.47 23.05
CA THR A 148 -1.10 7.93 23.25
C THR A 148 -1.13 8.69 21.92
N PRO A 149 -1.56 9.96 21.91
CA PRO A 149 -1.42 10.81 20.72
C PRO A 149 0.02 10.90 20.19
N ASN A 150 1.03 10.89 21.08
CA ASN A 150 2.44 10.88 20.69
C ASN A 150 2.84 9.57 19.98
N ASP A 151 2.29 8.42 20.42
CA ASP A 151 2.50 7.16 19.71
C ASP A 151 1.94 7.26 18.28
N ILE A 152 0.70 7.77 18.14
CA ILE A 152 0.02 7.95 16.86
C ILE A 152 0.82 8.85 15.93
N GLN A 153 1.26 10.02 16.42
CA GLN A 153 2.07 10.97 15.66
C GLN A 153 3.33 10.32 15.07
N GLY A 154 3.98 9.43 15.82
CA GLY A 154 5.15 8.69 15.37
C GLY A 154 4.89 7.68 14.24
N GLN A 155 3.63 7.35 13.94
CA GLN A 155 3.22 6.48 12.82
C GLN A 155 2.32 7.21 11.81
N SER A 156 2.23 8.53 11.91
CA SER A 156 1.42 9.33 11.00
C SER A 156 2.07 9.48 9.63
N PHE A 157 1.24 9.62 8.60
CA PHE A 157 1.61 9.92 7.22
C PHE A 157 0.47 10.67 6.54
N THR A 158 0.71 11.20 5.35
CA THR A 158 -0.27 11.97 4.60
C THR A 158 -1.05 11.11 3.60
N PRO A 159 -2.25 11.53 3.16
CA PRO A 159 -2.93 10.92 2.01
C PRO A 159 -2.01 10.85 0.76
N HIS A 160 -1.20 11.89 0.54
CA HIS A 160 -0.25 11.93 -0.57
C HIS A 160 0.80 10.81 -0.48
N ASP A 161 1.25 10.43 0.72
CA ASP A 161 2.19 9.30 0.88
C ASP A 161 1.56 7.97 0.44
N VAL A 162 0.24 7.82 0.57
CA VAL A 162 -0.49 6.64 0.07
C VAL A 162 -0.53 6.65 -1.45
N VAL A 163 -0.85 7.79 -2.08
CA VAL A 163 -0.85 7.96 -3.55
C VAL A 163 0.51 7.58 -4.14
N GLN A 164 1.60 8.09 -3.57
CA GLN A 164 2.94 7.76 -4.04
C GLN A 164 3.29 6.30 -3.83
N ARG A 165 2.88 5.71 -2.71
CA ARG A 165 3.07 4.28 -2.46
C ARG A 165 2.33 3.45 -3.51
N MET A 166 1.13 3.86 -3.90
CA MET A 166 0.36 3.21 -4.97
C MET A 166 1.05 3.36 -6.33
N ASN A 167 1.54 4.54 -6.67
CA ASN A 167 2.29 4.79 -7.91
C ASN A 167 3.56 3.94 -7.95
N TYR A 168 4.35 3.93 -6.86
CA TYR A 168 5.52 3.08 -6.72
C TYR A 168 5.19 1.60 -6.93
N LEU A 169 4.09 1.10 -6.35
CA LEU A 169 3.67 -0.30 -6.51
C LEU A 169 3.28 -0.62 -7.95
N SER A 170 2.58 0.30 -8.61
CA SER A 170 2.20 0.16 -10.02
C SER A 170 3.43 0.05 -10.92
N VAL A 171 4.33 1.04 -10.82
CA VAL A 171 5.59 1.09 -11.58
C VAL A 171 6.46 -0.13 -11.29
N ARG A 172 6.57 -0.53 -10.01
CA ARG A 172 7.30 -1.73 -9.62
C ARG A 172 6.74 -2.97 -10.31
N ASN A 173 5.43 -3.19 -10.24
CA ASN A 173 4.81 -4.39 -10.80
C ASN A 173 4.96 -4.44 -12.33
N GLN A 174 4.93 -3.29 -12.99
CA GLN A 174 5.18 -3.17 -14.43
C GLN A 174 6.64 -3.51 -14.81
N ASN A 175 7.61 -3.00 -14.04
CA ASN A 175 9.03 -3.09 -14.40
C ASN A 175 9.72 -4.36 -13.90
N LEU A 176 9.26 -4.94 -12.78
CA LEU A 176 9.90 -6.08 -12.13
C LEU A 176 10.11 -7.30 -13.05
N PRO A 177 9.16 -7.69 -13.92
CA PRO A 177 9.36 -8.81 -14.83
C PRO A 177 10.60 -8.67 -15.73
N SER A 178 10.98 -7.44 -16.11
CA SER A 178 12.18 -7.20 -16.91
C SER A 178 13.47 -7.53 -16.15
N LEU A 179 13.44 -7.49 -14.82
CA LEU A 179 14.58 -7.70 -13.93
C LEU A 179 14.70 -9.15 -13.45
N SER A 180 13.73 -10.04 -13.73
CA SER A 180 13.78 -11.45 -13.34
C SER A 180 15.09 -12.17 -13.72
N PRO A 181 15.68 -11.94 -14.93
CA PRO A 181 16.96 -12.56 -15.27
C PRO A 181 18.11 -12.19 -14.32
N LEU A 182 18.09 -10.99 -13.73
CA LEU A 182 19.11 -10.58 -12.75
C LEU A 182 18.95 -11.32 -11.42
N ILE A 183 17.73 -11.70 -11.07
CA ILE A 183 17.43 -12.47 -9.86
C ILE A 183 17.86 -13.92 -10.08
N GLU A 184 17.47 -14.51 -11.21
CA GLU A 184 17.76 -15.89 -11.58
C GLU A 184 19.27 -16.17 -11.69
N GLU A 185 20.03 -15.21 -12.21
CA GLU A 185 21.49 -15.31 -12.35
C GLU A 185 22.25 -14.84 -11.10
N GLY A 186 21.54 -14.53 -10.01
CA GLY A 186 22.15 -14.15 -8.72
C GLY A 186 22.85 -12.78 -8.73
N VAL A 187 22.56 -11.93 -9.72
CA VAL A 187 23.12 -10.57 -9.83
C VAL A 187 22.54 -9.67 -8.72
N CYS A 188 21.25 -9.82 -8.40
CA CYS A 188 20.61 -9.11 -7.31
C CYS A 188 19.56 -9.96 -6.57
N SER A 189 19.24 -9.57 -5.33
CA SER A 189 18.12 -10.15 -4.60
C SER A 189 16.78 -9.65 -5.13
N MET A 190 15.70 -10.40 -4.87
CA MET A 190 14.32 -9.96 -5.15
C MET A 190 14.03 -8.57 -4.55
N SER A 191 14.45 -8.32 -3.30
CA SER A 191 14.23 -7.02 -2.65
C SER A 191 14.94 -5.87 -3.37
N LEU A 192 16.16 -6.09 -3.89
CA LEU A 192 16.84 -5.05 -4.67
C LEU A 192 16.18 -4.84 -6.03
N ALA A 193 15.76 -5.92 -6.71
CA ALA A 193 15.02 -5.84 -7.96
C ALA A 193 13.70 -5.08 -7.80
N GLU A 194 12.94 -5.31 -6.71
CA GLU A 194 11.72 -4.56 -6.40
C GLU A 194 11.97 -3.06 -6.20
N LYS A 195 13.13 -2.68 -5.64
CA LYS A 195 13.50 -1.28 -5.44
C LYS A 195 13.93 -0.60 -6.73
N LEU A 196 14.69 -1.31 -7.57
CA LEU A 196 15.04 -0.86 -8.92
C LEU A 196 13.77 -0.63 -9.72
N ALA A 197 12.92 -1.66 -9.82
CA ALA A 197 11.65 -1.60 -10.54
C ALA A 197 10.75 -0.46 -10.06
N GLY A 198 10.55 -0.33 -8.75
CA GLY A 198 9.70 0.72 -8.17
C GLY A 198 10.26 2.13 -8.31
N SER A 199 11.57 2.27 -8.52
CA SER A 199 12.21 3.56 -8.85
C SER A 199 12.17 3.90 -10.35
N GLY A 200 11.41 3.13 -11.13
CA GLY A 200 11.22 3.31 -12.55
C GLY A 200 12.30 2.68 -13.43
N LEU A 201 13.24 1.91 -12.87
CA LEU A 201 14.31 1.26 -13.65
C LEU A 201 13.88 -0.14 -14.11
N GLN A 202 14.06 -0.40 -15.39
CA GLN A 202 13.92 -1.72 -16.03
C GLN A 202 15.23 -2.12 -16.71
N MET A 203 15.32 -3.40 -17.13
CA MET A 203 16.55 -3.97 -17.72
C MET A 203 17.10 -3.12 -18.87
N GLN A 204 16.23 -2.62 -19.75
CA GLN A 204 16.65 -1.82 -20.90
C GLN A 204 17.28 -0.48 -20.51
N ASP A 205 16.80 0.15 -19.44
CA ASP A 205 17.38 1.41 -18.96
C ASP A 205 18.78 1.16 -18.40
N LEU A 206 18.92 0.12 -17.57
CA LEU A 206 20.20 -0.28 -17.00
C LEU A 206 21.22 -0.61 -18.09
N LEU A 207 20.79 -1.34 -19.12
CA LEU A 207 21.62 -1.68 -20.26
C LEU A 207 22.04 -0.45 -21.07
N GLY A 208 21.10 0.47 -21.31
CA GLY A 208 21.35 1.72 -22.03
C GLY A 208 22.36 2.60 -21.29
N ILE A 209 22.17 2.78 -19.98
CA ILE A 209 23.09 3.53 -19.12
C ILE A 209 24.48 2.89 -19.14
N TYR A 210 24.57 1.57 -18.99
CA TYR A 210 25.85 0.86 -19.03
C TYR A 210 26.59 1.05 -20.36
N ARG A 211 25.87 0.94 -21.49
CA ARG A 211 26.47 1.14 -22.82
C ARG A 211 26.99 2.56 -23.04
N GLN A 212 26.31 3.57 -22.49
CA GLN A 212 26.65 4.97 -22.72
C GLN A 212 27.68 5.51 -21.73
N GLN A 213 27.62 5.07 -20.47
CA GLN A 213 28.31 5.69 -19.33
C GLN A 213 29.01 4.66 -18.42
N GLY A 214 28.98 3.38 -18.77
CA GLY A 214 29.63 2.31 -18.02
C GLY A 214 29.14 2.17 -16.58
N ILE A 215 30.05 1.69 -15.73
CA ILE A 215 29.82 1.47 -14.29
C ILE A 215 29.52 2.79 -13.56
N GLU A 216 30.17 3.89 -13.94
CA GLU A 216 29.99 5.19 -13.30
C GLU A 216 28.56 5.72 -13.48
N GLY A 217 28.03 5.65 -14.70
CA GLY A 217 26.64 6.03 -14.97
C GLY A 217 25.62 5.17 -14.25
N LEU A 218 25.88 3.85 -14.14
CA LEU A 218 25.03 2.95 -13.35
C LEU A 218 25.01 3.35 -11.87
N MET A 219 26.18 3.56 -11.27
CA MET A 219 26.31 3.99 -9.88
C MET A 219 25.57 5.32 -9.67
N ALA A 220 25.89 6.34 -10.48
CA ALA A 220 25.27 7.66 -10.38
C ALA A 220 23.74 7.59 -10.48
N THR A 221 23.21 6.78 -11.40
CA THR A 221 21.76 6.63 -11.57
C THR A 221 21.10 5.97 -10.37
N ILE A 222 21.70 4.91 -9.83
CA ILE A 222 21.12 4.13 -8.73
C ILE A 222 21.17 4.90 -7.40
N THR A 223 22.24 5.68 -7.20
CA THR A 223 22.43 6.49 -5.98
C THR A 223 21.87 7.90 -6.08
N ALA A 224 21.33 8.29 -7.24
CA ALA A 224 20.69 9.60 -7.43
C ALA A 224 19.58 9.82 -6.40
N GLU A 225 19.29 11.07 -6.09
CA GLU A 225 18.14 11.41 -5.26
C GLU A 225 16.84 11.38 -6.09
N ASN A 226 15.75 10.94 -5.47
CA ASN A 226 14.41 11.12 -6.01
C ASN A 226 13.89 12.53 -5.71
N ALA A 227 12.68 12.85 -6.18
CA ALA A 227 12.04 14.15 -5.98
C ALA A 227 11.86 14.59 -4.50
N ARG A 228 12.14 13.71 -3.53
CA ARG A 228 12.07 13.98 -2.09
C ARG A 228 13.44 14.15 -1.43
N GLY A 229 14.53 14.20 -2.20
CA GLY A 229 15.90 14.26 -1.65
C GLY A 229 16.32 12.98 -0.93
N THR A 230 15.68 11.85 -1.24
CA THR A 230 16.05 10.53 -0.70
C THR A 230 16.60 9.66 -1.81
N ALA A 231 17.42 8.65 -1.48
CA ALA A 231 18.00 7.76 -2.48
C ALA A 231 16.92 7.14 -3.39
N ARG A 232 17.15 7.22 -4.71
CA ARG A 232 16.30 6.64 -5.75
C ARG A 232 16.10 5.15 -5.51
N VAL A 233 17.20 4.44 -5.23
CA VAL A 233 17.18 3.02 -4.87
C VAL A 233 17.70 2.88 -3.44
N ALA A 234 16.82 2.53 -2.51
CA ALA A 234 17.20 2.39 -1.10
C ALA A 234 18.12 1.17 -0.87
N GLY A 235 19.38 1.40 -0.52
CA GLY A 235 20.33 0.34 -0.21
C GLY A 235 21.56 0.89 0.50
N SER A 236 22.29 0.02 1.20
CA SER A 236 23.59 0.42 1.74
C SER A 236 24.58 0.58 0.59
N PRO A 237 25.56 1.51 0.69
CA PRO A 237 26.56 1.71 -0.36
C PRO A 237 27.23 0.40 -0.77
N ARG A 238 27.60 -0.45 0.20
CA ARG A 238 28.19 -1.76 -0.04
C ARG A 238 27.33 -2.68 -0.92
N VAL A 239 26.01 -2.71 -0.70
CA VAL A 239 25.08 -3.53 -1.48
C VAL A 239 24.97 -2.99 -2.91
N LEU A 240 24.87 -1.67 -3.07
CA LEU A 240 24.73 -1.04 -4.38
C LEU A 240 26.00 -1.18 -5.22
N HIS A 241 27.18 -0.97 -4.63
CA HIS A 241 28.45 -1.21 -5.32
C HIS A 241 28.59 -2.67 -5.78
N LYS A 242 28.32 -3.63 -4.88
CA LYS A 242 28.37 -5.06 -5.24
C LYS A 242 27.41 -5.37 -6.40
N PHE A 243 26.20 -4.83 -6.35
CA PHE A 243 25.22 -5.01 -7.41
C PHE A 243 25.74 -4.47 -8.75
N VAL A 244 26.26 -3.24 -8.80
CA VAL A 244 26.76 -2.67 -10.06
C VAL A 244 27.94 -3.46 -10.62
N SER A 245 28.85 -3.93 -9.78
CA SER A 245 29.95 -4.80 -10.23
C SER A 245 29.43 -6.10 -10.86
N LEU A 246 28.46 -6.76 -10.22
CA LEU A 246 27.85 -7.99 -10.76
C LEU A 246 27.05 -7.73 -12.04
N LEU A 247 26.36 -6.59 -12.09
CA LEU A 247 25.55 -6.19 -13.24
C LEU A 247 26.43 -5.91 -14.47
N SER A 248 27.58 -5.24 -14.29
CA SER A 248 28.57 -5.06 -15.36
C SER A 248 29.04 -6.41 -15.90
N ALA A 249 29.48 -7.32 -15.02
CA ALA A 249 29.95 -8.63 -15.43
C ALA A 249 28.85 -9.45 -16.15
N TYR A 250 27.60 -9.34 -15.69
CA TYR A 250 26.44 -9.95 -16.34
C TYR A 250 26.25 -9.41 -17.77
N PHE A 251 26.33 -8.09 -17.92
CA PHE A 251 26.23 -7.45 -19.23
C PHE A 251 27.39 -7.86 -20.15
N ASP A 252 28.63 -7.75 -19.71
CA ASP A 252 29.82 -8.14 -20.48
C ASP A 252 29.71 -9.58 -21.00
N LYS A 253 29.32 -10.53 -20.14
CA LYS A 253 29.12 -11.94 -20.50
C LYS A 253 28.02 -12.12 -21.57
N LYS A 254 26.94 -11.35 -21.50
CA LYS A 254 25.84 -11.42 -22.48
C LYS A 254 26.22 -10.75 -23.80
N PHE A 255 27.03 -9.69 -23.79
CA PHE A 255 27.53 -8.99 -24.97
C PHE A 255 28.58 -9.76 -25.77
N LEU A 256 29.45 -10.50 -25.07
CA LEU A 256 30.44 -11.38 -25.70
C LEU A 256 29.78 -12.57 -26.41
N LYS A 257 28.58 -13.00 -25.98
CA LYS A 257 27.83 -14.05 -26.68
C LYS A 257 27.18 -13.59 -27.98
N THR A 258 26.86 -12.30 -28.14
CA THR A 258 26.27 -11.76 -29.37
C THR A 258 27.28 -11.46 -30.47
N HIS A 259 28.58 -11.41 -30.16
CA HIS A 259 29.66 -11.13 -31.13
C HIS A 259 30.48 -12.37 -31.54
N ASN A 260 30.16 -13.56 -31.00
CA ASN A 260 30.77 -14.83 -31.42
C ASN A 260 30.00 -15.56 -32.53
N LEU A 261 29.23 -14.81 -33.34
CA LEU A 261 28.80 -15.26 -34.68
C LEU A 261 29.55 -14.41 -35.71
N ILE A 262 30.82 -14.75 -35.92
CA ILE A 262 31.58 -14.35 -37.11
C ILE A 262 32.15 -15.64 -37.70
N VAL A 263 31.55 -16.00 -38.84
CA VAL A 263 31.80 -17.09 -39.81
C VAL A 263 31.49 -18.50 -39.33
#